data_AF-A0A512BYX0-F1
#
_entry.id   AF-A0A512BYX0-F1
#
_cell.length_a   1.000
_cell.length_b   1.000
_cell.length_c   1.000
_cell.angle_alpha   90.00
_cell.angle_beta   90.00
_cell.angle_gamma   90.00
#
_symmetry.space_group_name_H-M   'P 1'
#
loop_
_entity.id
_entity.type
_entity.pdbx_description
1 polymer ?
#
loop_
_entity_poly.entity_id
_entity_poly.type
_entity_poly.pdbx_seq_one_letter_code
_entity_poly.pdbx_strand_id
1 'polypeptide(L)'
;MIQIILRGLAAILVGLGTLLWLWLLVAAIATSSDALGEALAFGYGFTATLFFCIFTLPAGIFVYRGRWLPLALVLAVIPVFVAIGFS
;
A
#
# COMPACT_ATOMS: atom_id res chain seq x y z
N MET A 1 -10.36 19.43 -16.40
CA MET A 1 -11.25 18.66 -15.49
C MET A 1 -10.79 17.22 -15.31
N ILE A 2 -10.60 16.42 -16.37
CA ILE A 2 -10.26 14.99 -16.27
C ILE A 2 -8.99 14.69 -15.43
N GLN A 3 -7.95 15.54 -15.55
CA GLN A 3 -6.69 15.37 -14.81
C GLN A 3 -6.85 15.60 -13.30
N ILE A 4 -7.77 16.48 -12.88
CA ILE A 4 -8.04 16.75 -11.46
C ILE A 4 -8.72 15.53 -10.83
N ILE A 5 -9.70 14.94 -11.56
CA ILE A 5 -10.41 13.73 -11.12
C ILE A 5 -9.45 12.55 -11.00
N LEU A 6 -8.62 12.31 -12.02
CA LEU A 6 -7.63 11.21 -12.00
C LEU A 6 -6.62 11.36 -10.86
N ARG A 7 -6.15 12.58 -10.61
CA ARG A 7 -5.22 12.85 -9.51
C ARG A 7 -5.88 12.66 -8.15
N GLY A 8 -7.14 13.08 -7.99
CA GLY A 8 -7.92 12.84 -6.78
C GLY A 8 -8.13 11.34 -6.51
N LEU A 9 -8.54 10.57 -7.53
CA LEU A 9 -8.70 9.12 -7.43
C LEU A 9 -7.40 8.41 -7.06
N ALA A 10 -6.30 8.75 -7.76
CA ALA A 10 -4.99 8.19 -7.47
C ALA A 10 -4.53 8.55 -6.04
N ALA A 11 -4.77 9.78 -5.58
CA ALA A 11 -4.45 10.18 -4.20
C ALA A 11 -5.24 9.38 -3.15
N ILE A 12 -6.54 9.14 -3.39
CA ILE A 12 -7.38 8.33 -2.50
C ILE A 12 -6.83 6.89 -2.42
N LEU A 13 -6.50 6.28 -3.56
CA LEU A 13 -5.96 4.92 -3.60
C LEU A 13 -4.59 4.82 -2.91
N VAL A 14 -3.72 5.82 -3.09
CA VAL A 14 -2.45 5.91 -2.36
C VAL A 14 -2.69 6.01 -0.85
N GLY A 15 -3.66 6.84 -0.43
CA GLY A 15 -4.07 6.95 0.97
C GLY A 15 -4.56 5.63 1.54
N LEU A 16 -5.44 4.92 0.81
CA LEU A 16 -5.94 3.59 1.18
C LEU A 16 -4.81 2.56 1.27
N GLY A 17 -3.90 2.51 0.29
CA GLY A 17 -2.74 1.62 0.33
C GLY A 17 -1.82 1.91 1.51
N THR A 18 -1.69 3.17 1.91
CA THR A 18 -0.91 3.57 3.09
C THR A 18 -1.60 3.12 4.39
N LEU A 19 -2.91 3.29 4.49
CA LEU A 19 -3.69 2.84 5.65
C LEU A 19 -3.66 1.32 5.80
N LEU A 20 -3.78 0.58 4.69
CA LEU A 20 -3.70 -0.88 4.67
C LEU A 20 -2.31 -1.38 5.08
N TRP A 21 -1.24 -0.72 4.63
CA TRP A 21 0.11 -1.03 5.07
C TRP A 21 0.28 -0.85 6.59
N LEU A 22 -0.20 0.27 7.15
CA LEU A 22 -0.19 0.50 8.59
C LEU A 22 -1.00 -0.55 9.34
N TRP A 23 -2.18 -0.91 8.83
CA TRP A 23 -3.02 -1.96 9.41
C TRP A 23 -2.29 -3.30 9.47
N LEU A 24 -1.65 -3.72 8.37
CA LEU A 24 -0.90 -4.97 8.31
C LEU A 24 0.32 -4.97 9.26
N LEU A 25 0.97 -3.83 9.45
CA LEU A 25 2.04 -3.69 10.45
C LEU A 25 1.50 -3.85 11.88
N VAL A 26 0.37 -3.22 12.20
CA VAL A 26 -0.26 -3.37 13.52
C VAL A 26 -0.69 -4.82 13.76
N ALA A 27 -1.28 -5.48 12.75
CA ALA A 27 -1.65 -6.89 12.83
C ALA A 27 -0.44 -7.82 13.02
N ALA A 28 0.67 -7.53 12.33
CA ALA A 28 1.93 -8.25 12.54
C ALA A 28 2.44 -8.11 13.98
N ILE A 29 2.43 -6.89 14.54
CA ILE A 29 2.85 -6.65 15.94
C ILE A 29 1.94 -7.39 16.93
N ALA A 30 0.63 -7.44 16.67
CA ALA A 30 -0.32 -8.12 17.55
C ALA A 30 -0.18 -9.65 17.57
N THR A 31 0.41 -10.26 16.54
CA THR A 31 0.52 -11.72 16.39
C THR A 31 1.87 -12.29 16.84
N SER A 32 2.79 -11.46 17.35
CA SER A 32 4.16 -11.87 17.68
C SER A 32 4.33 -12.50 19.08
N SER A 33 3.35 -13.27 19.59
CA SER A 33 3.41 -13.80 20.97
C SER A 33 4.31 -15.02 21.16
N ASP A 34 4.55 -15.79 20.09
CA ASP A 34 5.33 -17.04 20.10
C ASP A 34 6.29 -17.10 18.91
N ALA A 35 7.32 -17.96 18.93
CA ALA A 35 8.34 -18.04 17.87
C ALA A 35 7.77 -18.27 16.45
N LEU A 36 6.64 -18.99 16.34
CA LEU A 36 5.91 -19.14 15.07
C LEU A 36 5.20 -17.83 14.66
N GLY A 37 4.61 -17.13 15.63
CA GLY A 37 3.98 -15.83 15.46
C GLY A 37 4.97 -14.74 15.07
N GLU A 38 6.18 -14.74 15.62
CA GLU A 38 7.26 -13.80 15.24
C GLU A 38 7.70 -13.98 13.78
N ALA A 39 7.87 -15.23 13.32
CA ALA A 39 8.25 -15.51 11.94
C ALA A 39 7.16 -15.07 10.95
N LEU A 40 5.89 -15.31 11.29
CA LEU A 40 4.75 -14.87 10.48
C LEU A 40 4.58 -13.36 10.51
N ALA A 41 4.67 -12.73 11.68
CA ALA A 41 4.62 -11.28 11.85
C ALA A 41 5.71 -10.58 11.02
N PHE A 42 6.94 -11.11 11.06
CA PHE A 42 8.03 -10.60 10.25
C PHE A 42 7.74 -10.77 8.74
N GLY A 43 7.27 -11.94 8.32
CA GLY A 43 6.93 -12.21 6.92
C GLY A 43 5.84 -11.28 6.38
N TYR A 44 4.76 -11.09 7.15
CA TYR A 44 3.67 -10.18 6.78
C TYR A 44 4.12 -8.71 6.79
N GLY A 45 4.85 -8.28 7.83
CA GLY A 45 5.38 -6.91 7.92
C GLY A 45 6.37 -6.59 6.80
N PHE A 46 7.29 -7.51 6.49
CA PHE A 46 8.24 -7.39 5.39
C PHE A 46 7.51 -7.29 4.05
N THR A 47 6.57 -8.20 3.79
CA THR A 47 5.83 -8.23 2.53
C THR A 47 4.99 -6.96 2.36
N ALA A 48 4.23 -6.56 3.38
CA ALA A 48 3.44 -5.33 3.35
C ALA A 48 4.31 -4.10 3.06
N THR A 49 5.48 -4.01 3.71
CA THR A 49 6.42 -2.89 3.51
C THR A 49 7.06 -2.90 2.14
N LEU A 50 7.41 -4.09 1.61
CA LEU A 50 7.92 -4.24 0.26
C LEU A 50 6.90 -3.73 -0.79
N PHE A 51 5.64 -4.14 -0.66
CA PHE A 51 4.56 -3.69 -1.57
C PHE A 51 4.32 -2.18 -1.46
N PHE A 52 4.34 -1.63 -0.24
CA PHE A 52 4.25 -0.19 -0.05
C PHE A 52 5.37 0.56 -0.78
N CYS A 53 6.61 0.11 -0.64
CA CYS A 53 7.79 0.74 -1.25
C CYS A 53 7.81 0.63 -2.78
N ILE A 54 7.36 -0.49 -3.35
CA ILE A 54 7.40 -0.71 -4.81
C ILE A 54 6.23 -0.04 -5.52
N PHE A 55 5.04 0.03 -4.88
CA PHE A 55 3.82 0.43 -5.56
C PHE A 55 3.21 1.72 -4.99
N THR A 56 2.88 1.74 -3.69
CA THR A 56 2.18 2.87 -3.05
C THR A 56 3.03 4.14 -3.03
N LEU A 57 4.31 4.03 -2.71
CA LEU A 57 5.22 5.18 -2.58
C LEU A 57 5.53 5.82 -3.94
N PRO A 58 5.89 5.06 -5.00
CA PRO A 58 6.03 5.62 -6.36
C PRO A 58 4.71 6.20 -6.90
N ALA A 59 3.58 5.55 -6.64
CA ALA A 59 2.26 6.10 -7.00
C ALA A 59 2.05 7.48 -6.34
N GLY A 60 2.35 7.62 -5.05
CA GLY A 60 2.29 8.90 -4.33
C GLY A 60 3.19 9.97 -4.96
N ILE A 61 4.41 9.62 -5.37
CA ILE A 61 5.34 10.54 -6.06
C ILE A 61 4.75 11.01 -7.40
N PHE A 62 4.19 10.11 -8.20
CA PHE A 62 3.57 10.45 -9.48
C PHE A 62 2.33 11.34 -9.31
N VAL A 63 1.50 11.06 -8.30
CA VAL A 63 0.35 11.90 -7.91
C VAL A 63 0.78 13.30 -7.51
N TYR A 64 1.83 13.41 -6.69
CA TYR A 64 2.36 14.70 -6.22
C TYR A 64 2.96 15.51 -7.38
N ARG A 65 3.75 14.87 -8.24
CA ARG A 65 4.36 15.52 -9.42
C ARG A 65 3.36 15.83 -10.53
N GLY A 66 2.14 15.29 -10.46
CA GLY A 66 1.12 15.48 -11.49
C GLY A 66 1.50 14.91 -12.86
N ARG A 67 2.48 14.01 -12.93
CA ARG A 67 2.96 13.37 -14.16
C ARG A 67 2.59 11.90 -14.12
N TRP A 68 2.26 11.33 -15.29
CA TRP A 68 1.96 9.90 -15.43
C TRP A 68 0.81 9.41 -14.54
N LEU A 69 -0.26 10.21 -14.43
CA LEU A 69 -1.44 9.89 -13.60
C LEU A 69 -2.07 8.51 -13.86
N PRO A 70 -2.18 8.01 -15.11
CA PRO A 70 -2.68 6.65 -15.35
C PRO A 70 -1.77 5.57 -14.75
N LEU A 71 -0.44 5.76 -14.81
CA LEU A 71 0.52 4.85 -14.20
C LEU A 71 0.42 4.90 -12.67
N ALA A 72 0.24 6.09 -12.10
CA ALA A 72 0.02 6.26 -10.67
C ALA A 72 -1.22 5.49 -10.18
N LEU A 73 -2.30 5.50 -10.98
CA LEU A 73 -3.51 4.72 -10.73
C LEU A 73 -3.23 3.22 -10.73
N VAL A 74 -2.56 2.71 -11.76
CA VAL A 74 -2.20 1.28 -11.85
C VAL A 74 -1.36 0.87 -10.64
N LEU A 75 -0.34 1.66 -10.30
CA LEU A 75 0.53 1.41 -9.16
C LEU A 75 -0.23 1.48 -7.83
N ALA A 76 -1.19 2.38 -7.66
CA ALA A 76 -1.94 2.51 -6.42
C ALA A 76 -2.97 1.38 -6.19
N VAL A 77 -3.38 0.69 -7.25
CA VAL A 77 -4.38 -0.39 -7.19
C VAL A 77 -3.78 -1.72 -6.74
N ILE A 78 -2.57 -2.06 -7.19
CA ILE A 78 -1.86 -3.30 -6.83
C ILE A 78 -1.76 -3.54 -5.31
N PRO A 79 -1.32 -2.58 -4.48
CA PRO A 79 -1.17 -2.80 -3.04
C PRO A 79 -2.52 -3.00 -2.34
N VAL A 80 -3.63 -2.47 -2.89
CA VAL A 80 -4.98 -2.70 -2.35
C VAL A 80 -5.39 -4.16 -2.57
N PHE A 81 -5.21 -4.70 -3.78
CA PHE A 81 -5.53 -6.11 -4.05
C PHE A 81 -4.66 -7.07 -3.25
N VAL A 82 -3.40 -6.73 -3.07
CA VAL A 82 -2.46 -7.53 -2.28
C VAL A 82 -2.90 -7.54 -0.82
N ALA A 83 -3.26 -6.39 -0.25
CA ALA A 83 -3.76 -6.33 1.11
C ALA A 83 -5.05 -7.15 1.33
N ILE A 84 -5.96 -7.17 0.35
CA ILE A 84 -7.17 -8.02 0.39
C ILE A 84 -6.81 -9.51 0.37
N GLY A 85 -5.76 -9.90 -0.35
CA GLY A 85 -5.29 -11.29 -0.35
C GLY A 85 -4.71 -11.77 0.98
N PHE A 86 -4.38 -10.85 1.89
CA PHE A 86 -3.85 -11.15 3.23
C PHE A 86 -4.90 -11.07 4.35
N SER A 87 -6.11 -10.62 4.06
CA SER A 87 -7.24 -10.51 5.01
C SER A 87 -8.21 -11.67 4.86
#